data_AF-A0A5C1I4N6-F1
#
_entry.id   AF-A0A5C1I4N6-F1
#
_cell.length_a   1.000
_cell.length_b   1.000
_cell.length_c   1.000
_cell.angle_alpha   90.00
_cell.angle_beta   90.00
_cell.angle_gamma   90.00
#
_symmetry.space_group_name_H-M   'P 1'
#
loop_
_entity.id
_entity.type
_entity.pdbx_description
1 polymer ?
#
loop_
_entity_poly.entity_id
_entity_poly.type
_entity_poly.pdbx_seq_one_letter_code
_entity_poly.pdbx_strand_id
1 'polypeptide(L)'
;MKKLKTALYLPVALFMVLLATSCRKAPQVIPEQVETIFAPDPSSTIKGMYLLNEGNMNMNKASLDFVDFRTGVYKRNIYNEANPSVTKGLGDVGNDIGIYGSKMYVVVNISNKVEVLDVKTAKKLAQIDITNCRYVTFHKNKAYVSAYLGKVGDPKAPNGIVAEIDTTSLQIERKVTVGRQPEEMAIVGEKLYIANSGGYSPPDYERTVSVIDLTSFTELKRIDVAINLDRLKADKYGDIYVTSRGDYYTIPSKLFVIDTQTDTIKKTFDIAASNLWIDDDTAYIYSTEWSYPQQKNTISYTMLNVKDETVLSSKFITDGTDKKIVVPYGIAVNPVTKDVFVTDAGNYVASGTLYCFDKNGHLKWQVQAGDIPAHVAFVY
;
A
#
# COMPACT_ATOMS: atom_id res chain seq x y z
N MET A 1 -20.49 77.39 -15.19
CA MET A 1 -20.60 76.09 -15.89
C MET A 1 -20.86 74.98 -14.87
N LYS A 2 -21.99 74.29 -15.07
CA LYS A 2 -22.47 72.99 -14.55
C LYS A 2 -21.97 72.39 -13.22
N LYS A 3 -22.98 72.23 -12.34
CA LYS A 3 -23.21 71.35 -11.16
C LYS A 3 -22.48 69.99 -11.10
N LEU A 4 -22.15 69.55 -9.87
CA LEU A 4 -22.05 68.14 -9.43
C LEU A 4 -22.59 68.03 -7.98
N LYS A 5 -23.85 67.60 -7.78
CA LYS A 5 -24.35 66.23 -7.45
C LYS A 5 -24.00 65.76 -6.03
N THR A 6 -24.92 65.92 -5.06
CA THR A 6 -25.89 64.94 -4.50
C THR A 6 -25.32 63.60 -3.99
N ALA A 7 -25.49 63.42 -2.67
CA ALA A 7 -25.76 62.21 -1.88
C ALA A 7 -25.50 60.81 -2.50
N LEU A 8 -24.69 60.01 -1.81
CA LEU A 8 -24.68 58.55 -1.95
C LEU A 8 -24.36 57.87 -0.60
N TYR A 9 -25.32 57.90 0.33
CA TYR A 9 -25.40 56.93 1.43
C TYR A 9 -26.30 55.77 0.98
N LEU A 10 -25.72 54.76 0.32
CA LEU A 10 -26.19 53.37 0.12
C LEU A 10 -25.30 52.80 -1.00
N PRO A 11 -24.31 51.92 -0.70
CA PRO A 11 -24.62 50.50 -0.68
C PRO A 11 -23.63 49.68 0.21
N VAL A 12 -23.69 49.83 1.54
CA VAL A 12 -22.93 48.91 2.43
C VAL A 12 -23.73 47.64 2.75
N ALA A 13 -25.04 47.65 2.50
CA ALA A 13 -25.93 46.52 2.81
C ALA A 13 -26.00 45.43 1.70
N LEU A 14 -25.44 45.64 0.50
CA LEU A 14 -25.52 44.65 -0.59
C LEU A 14 -24.27 43.77 -0.73
N PHE A 15 -23.17 44.09 -0.03
CA PHE A 15 -21.93 43.30 -0.10
C PHE A 15 -21.80 42.22 0.99
N MET A 16 -22.69 42.22 1.99
CA MET A 16 -22.69 41.22 3.07
C MET A 16 -23.58 39.99 2.83
N VAL A 17 -24.37 39.96 1.74
CA VAL A 17 -25.26 38.83 1.41
C VAL A 17 -24.59 37.78 0.49
N LEU A 18 -23.43 38.08 -0.09
CA LEU A 18 -22.71 37.15 -0.98
C LEU A 18 -21.76 36.18 -0.27
N LEU A 19 -21.62 36.24 1.06
CA LEU A 19 -20.77 35.34 1.85
C LEU A 19 -21.49 34.08 2.36
N ALA A 20 -22.77 33.89 2.04
CA ALA A 20 -23.61 32.82 2.59
C ALA A 20 -23.91 31.64 1.63
N THR A 21 -23.10 31.41 0.59
CA THR A 21 -23.28 30.24 -0.31
C THR A 21 -21.96 29.56 -0.70
N SER A 22 -21.01 29.42 0.23
CA SER A 22 -20.07 28.29 0.12
C SER A 22 -20.68 27.07 0.79
N CYS A 23 -21.78 26.56 0.21
CA CYS A 23 -22.17 25.18 0.45
C CYS A 23 -21.05 24.32 -0.15
N ARG A 24 -20.09 23.89 0.68
CA ARG A 24 -19.26 22.73 0.37
C ARG A 24 -20.26 21.64 0.02
N LYS A 25 -20.42 21.32 -1.27
CA LYS A 25 -21.25 20.19 -1.68
C LYS A 25 -20.79 19.01 -0.85
N ALA A 26 -21.71 18.31 -0.20
CA ALA A 26 -21.39 17.09 0.51
C ALA A 26 -20.52 16.23 -0.43
N PRO A 27 -19.43 15.60 0.05
CA PRO A 27 -18.57 14.77 -0.78
C PRO A 27 -19.46 13.84 -1.62
N GLN A 28 -19.46 14.05 -2.93
CA GLN A 28 -20.31 13.26 -3.81
C GLN A 28 -19.67 11.88 -3.91
N VAL A 29 -20.42 10.86 -3.49
CA VAL A 29 -20.01 9.47 -3.66
C VAL A 29 -19.74 9.24 -5.15
N ILE A 30 -18.50 8.87 -5.47
CA ILE A 30 -18.14 8.53 -6.85
C ILE A 30 -18.81 7.19 -7.17
N PRO A 31 -19.66 7.11 -8.22
CA PRO A 31 -20.37 5.88 -8.55
C PRO A 31 -19.42 4.78 -9.01
N GLU A 32 -19.85 3.53 -8.89
CA GLU A 32 -19.18 2.39 -9.51
C GLU A 32 -19.10 2.60 -11.03
N GLN A 33 -17.95 2.24 -11.61
CA GLN A 33 -17.75 2.25 -13.05
C GLN A 33 -17.29 0.87 -13.50
N VAL A 34 -17.85 0.40 -14.62
CA VAL A 34 -17.66 -0.97 -15.09
C VAL A 34 -17.12 -0.94 -16.52
N GLU A 35 -16.03 -1.67 -16.76
CA GLU A 35 -15.40 -1.81 -18.07
C GLU A 35 -15.06 -3.28 -18.33
N THR A 36 -15.19 -3.75 -19.57
CA THR A 36 -14.66 -5.07 -19.98
C THR A 36 -13.26 -4.87 -20.54
N ILE A 37 -12.24 -5.45 -19.90
CA ILE A 37 -10.83 -5.17 -20.17
C ILE A 37 -10.10 -6.35 -20.83
N PHE A 38 -10.66 -7.56 -20.78
CA PHE A 38 -10.16 -8.73 -21.53
C PHE A 38 -11.28 -9.77 -21.73
N ALA A 39 -11.00 -10.80 -22.53
CA ALA A 39 -11.96 -11.88 -22.78
C ALA A 39 -12.21 -12.72 -21.51
N PRO A 40 -13.45 -13.16 -21.24
CA PRO A 40 -13.76 -14.01 -20.09
C PRO A 40 -12.95 -15.32 -20.06
N ASP A 41 -12.47 -15.71 -18.89
CA ASP A 41 -11.91 -17.05 -18.62
C ASP A 41 -12.63 -17.71 -17.43
N PRO A 42 -13.78 -18.38 -17.65
CA PRO A 42 -14.53 -19.04 -16.58
C PRO A 42 -13.73 -20.10 -15.80
N SER A 43 -12.61 -20.57 -16.36
CA SER A 43 -11.73 -21.58 -15.75
C SER A 43 -10.65 -20.99 -14.86
N SER A 44 -10.51 -19.66 -14.80
CA SER A 44 -9.48 -19.01 -13.99
C SER A 44 -9.58 -19.44 -12.52
N THR A 45 -8.44 -19.95 -12.03
CA THR A 45 -8.28 -20.40 -10.64
C THR A 45 -8.28 -19.20 -9.70
N ILE A 46 -7.54 -18.14 -10.05
CA ILE A 46 -7.69 -16.84 -9.38
C ILE A 46 -8.98 -16.21 -9.89
N LYS A 47 -9.98 -16.08 -9.01
CA LYS A 47 -11.30 -15.57 -9.37
C LYS A 47 -11.28 -14.07 -9.66
N GLY A 48 -10.46 -13.33 -8.92
CA GLY A 48 -10.34 -11.89 -9.09
C GLY A 48 -9.20 -11.27 -8.29
N MET A 49 -9.12 -9.95 -8.38
CA MET A 49 -8.09 -9.15 -7.73
C MET A 49 -8.70 -7.84 -7.25
N TYR A 50 -8.62 -7.59 -5.95
CA TYR A 50 -8.91 -6.28 -5.40
C TYR A 50 -7.70 -5.37 -5.56
N LEU A 51 -7.96 -4.13 -5.96
CA LEU A 51 -6.98 -3.06 -6.02
C LEU A 51 -7.42 -1.94 -5.07
N LEU A 52 -6.64 -1.71 -4.03
CA LEU A 52 -6.82 -0.62 -3.10
C LEU A 52 -6.07 0.62 -3.60
N ASN A 53 -6.81 1.72 -3.69
CA ASN A 53 -6.31 3.03 -4.02
C ASN A 53 -6.15 3.83 -2.74
N GLU A 54 -4.94 4.35 -2.48
CA GLU A 54 -4.66 5.12 -1.27
C GLU A 54 -5.56 6.36 -1.18
N GLY A 55 -5.74 7.03 -2.31
CA GLY A 55 -6.27 8.38 -2.35
C GLY A 55 -5.31 9.40 -1.75
N ASN A 56 -5.59 10.68 -2.00
CA ASN A 56 -4.79 11.75 -1.42
C ASN A 56 -4.97 11.82 0.10
N MET A 57 -3.84 11.91 0.81
CA MET A 57 -3.82 12.16 2.24
C MET A 57 -4.64 13.39 2.62
N ASN A 58 -5.47 13.27 3.65
CA ASN A 58 -6.38 14.31 4.18
C ASN A 58 -7.53 14.70 3.24
N MET A 59 -7.77 13.93 2.17
CA MET A 59 -8.87 14.17 1.23
C MET A 59 -10.01 13.15 1.35
N ASN A 60 -9.86 12.12 2.18
CA ASN A 60 -10.85 11.06 2.38
C ASN A 60 -11.30 10.42 1.05
N LYS A 61 -10.32 10.00 0.26
CA LYS A 61 -10.47 9.53 -1.13
C LYS A 61 -10.05 8.08 -1.36
N ALA A 62 -9.78 7.31 -0.30
CA ALA A 62 -9.46 5.90 -0.47
C ALA A 62 -10.63 5.20 -1.19
N SER A 63 -10.31 4.37 -2.18
CA SER A 63 -11.31 3.62 -2.95
C SER A 63 -10.84 2.20 -3.20
N LEU A 64 -11.79 1.34 -3.52
CA LEU A 64 -11.55 -0.07 -3.78
C LEU A 64 -12.06 -0.39 -5.18
N ASP A 65 -11.23 -1.06 -5.96
CA ASP A 65 -11.52 -1.54 -7.30
C ASP A 65 -11.41 -3.08 -7.32
N PHE A 66 -11.97 -3.71 -8.35
CA PHE A 66 -11.97 -5.16 -8.52
C PHE A 66 -11.83 -5.57 -9.98
N VAL A 67 -10.86 -6.44 -10.26
CA VAL A 67 -10.75 -7.17 -11.54
C VAL A 67 -11.36 -8.55 -11.33
N ASP A 68 -12.34 -8.92 -12.15
CA ASP A 68 -12.88 -10.27 -12.24
C ASP A 68 -12.20 -11.01 -13.39
N PHE A 69 -11.33 -11.97 -13.07
CA PHE A 69 -10.60 -12.74 -14.08
C PHE A 69 -11.48 -13.73 -14.82
N ARG A 70 -12.65 -14.09 -14.26
CA ARG A 70 -13.57 -15.04 -14.92
C ARG A 70 -14.44 -14.38 -15.95
N THR A 71 -14.81 -13.13 -15.72
CA THR A 71 -15.67 -12.36 -16.63
C THR A 71 -14.91 -11.35 -17.49
N GLY A 72 -13.67 -11.04 -17.15
CA GLY A 72 -12.89 -10.01 -17.84
C GLY A 72 -13.31 -8.58 -17.51
N VAL A 73 -14.09 -8.41 -16.44
CA VAL A 73 -14.68 -7.13 -16.04
C VAL A 73 -13.83 -6.45 -14.97
N TYR A 74 -13.55 -5.18 -15.17
CA TYR A 74 -13.02 -4.27 -14.18
C TYR A 74 -14.13 -3.41 -13.58
N LYS A 75 -14.17 -3.31 -12.26
CA LYS A 75 -15.09 -2.46 -11.52
C LYS A 75 -14.31 -1.49 -10.65
N ARG A 76 -14.51 -0.19 -10.86
CA ARG A 76 -13.85 0.88 -10.11
C ARG A 76 -14.83 1.50 -9.11
N ASN A 77 -14.35 1.87 -7.92
CA ASN A 77 -15.11 2.49 -6.82
C ASN A 77 -16.23 1.62 -6.21
N ILE A 78 -15.98 0.32 -6.04
CA ILE A 78 -17.01 -0.65 -5.60
C ILE A 78 -17.44 -0.50 -4.14
N TYR A 79 -16.62 0.12 -3.27
CA TYR A 79 -16.87 0.13 -1.83
C TYR A 79 -18.17 0.84 -1.46
N ASN A 80 -18.42 2.02 -2.03
CA ASN A 80 -19.57 2.83 -1.66
C ASN A 80 -20.89 2.20 -2.14
N GLU A 81 -20.87 1.57 -3.32
CA GLU A 81 -22.02 0.83 -3.85
C GLU A 81 -22.33 -0.39 -2.99
N ALA A 82 -21.31 -1.11 -2.53
CA ALA A 82 -21.50 -2.23 -1.60
C ALA A 82 -21.97 -1.78 -0.20
N ASN A 83 -21.65 -0.55 0.21
CA ASN A 83 -21.85 -0.03 1.56
C ASN A 83 -22.55 1.35 1.58
N PRO A 84 -23.79 1.47 1.06
CA PRO A 84 -24.46 2.76 0.91
C PRO A 84 -24.78 3.44 2.26
N SER A 85 -24.77 2.68 3.36
CA SER A 85 -24.94 3.22 4.72
C SER A 85 -23.68 3.89 5.28
N VAL A 86 -22.51 3.68 4.67
CA VAL A 86 -21.23 4.27 5.12
C VAL A 86 -20.98 5.58 4.37
N THR A 87 -21.51 6.67 4.90
CA THR A 87 -21.55 7.99 4.21
C THR A 87 -20.19 8.68 4.06
N LYS A 88 -19.17 8.25 4.80
CA LYS A 88 -17.78 8.77 4.68
C LYS A 88 -16.91 7.94 3.73
N GLY A 89 -17.50 6.97 3.04
CA GLY A 89 -16.77 6.04 2.18
C GLY A 89 -15.75 5.20 2.93
N LEU A 90 -14.77 4.66 2.19
CA LEU A 90 -13.76 3.76 2.74
C LEU A 90 -12.86 4.48 3.75
N GLY A 91 -12.45 5.71 3.43
CA GLY A 91 -11.74 6.61 4.33
C GLY A 91 -10.60 7.35 3.65
N ASP A 92 -9.51 7.54 4.38
CA ASP A 92 -8.36 8.35 4.03
C ASP A 92 -7.07 7.54 4.16
N VAL A 93 -6.33 7.41 3.04
CA VAL A 93 -5.13 6.58 2.87
C VAL A 93 -5.40 5.09 3.09
N GLY A 94 -5.90 4.42 2.06
CA GLY A 94 -5.96 2.95 2.00
C GLY A 94 -4.56 2.35 1.90
N ASN A 95 -3.95 2.03 3.03
CA ASN A 95 -2.50 1.79 3.15
C ASN A 95 -2.08 0.33 2.92
N ASP A 96 -2.98 -0.63 3.14
CA ASP A 96 -2.70 -2.04 2.88
C ASP A 96 -4.00 -2.86 2.79
N ILE A 97 -3.93 -4.03 2.15
CA ILE A 97 -5.07 -4.93 1.99
C ILE A 97 -4.64 -6.40 2.05
N GLY A 98 -5.41 -7.21 2.76
CA GLY A 98 -5.16 -8.64 2.88
C GLY A 98 -6.43 -9.45 3.00
N ILE A 99 -6.41 -10.68 2.49
CA ILE A 99 -7.55 -11.61 2.56
C ILE A 99 -7.20 -12.79 3.45
N TYR A 100 -8.10 -13.11 4.37
CA TYR A 100 -8.03 -14.31 5.20
C TYR A 100 -9.40 -15.00 5.27
N GLY A 101 -9.47 -16.23 4.76
CA GLY A 101 -10.71 -16.98 4.64
C GLY A 101 -11.73 -16.24 3.77
N SER A 102 -12.91 -15.95 4.32
CA SER A 102 -13.96 -15.20 3.63
C SER A 102 -13.94 -13.69 3.88
N LYS A 103 -12.92 -13.18 4.60
CA LYS A 103 -12.83 -11.77 5.00
C LYS A 103 -11.66 -11.07 4.33
N MET A 104 -11.88 -9.82 3.98
CA MET A 104 -10.88 -8.90 3.47
C MET A 104 -10.66 -7.79 4.48
N TYR A 105 -9.41 -7.56 4.85
CA TYR A 105 -8.97 -6.57 5.82
C TYR A 105 -8.33 -5.42 5.07
N VAL A 106 -8.93 -4.24 5.13
CA VAL A 106 -8.45 -3.03 4.48
C VAL A 106 -7.94 -2.08 5.54
N VAL A 107 -6.63 -1.84 5.56
CA VAL A 107 -5.99 -0.91 6.48
C VAL A 107 -6.15 0.50 5.95
N VAL A 108 -6.80 1.38 6.73
CA VAL A 108 -7.07 2.77 6.32
C VAL A 108 -6.40 3.72 7.32
N ASN A 109 -5.17 4.11 6.99
CA ASN A 109 -4.20 4.69 7.92
C ASN A 109 -4.69 5.97 8.60
N ILE A 110 -5.01 7.02 7.84
CA ILE A 110 -5.43 8.32 8.40
C ILE A 110 -6.85 8.25 8.97
N SER A 111 -7.62 7.22 8.60
CA SER A 111 -8.90 6.90 9.23
C SER A 111 -8.77 6.07 10.51
N ASN A 112 -7.55 5.69 10.92
CA ASN A 112 -7.26 5.00 12.18
C ASN A 112 -8.05 3.69 12.37
N LYS A 113 -8.25 2.94 11.29
CA LYS A 113 -9.07 1.73 11.31
C LYS A 113 -8.58 0.65 10.35
N VAL A 114 -8.91 -0.59 10.68
CA VAL A 114 -8.99 -1.71 9.74
C VAL A 114 -10.45 -1.97 9.45
N GLU A 115 -10.85 -1.82 8.20
CA GLU A 115 -12.19 -2.11 7.71
C GLU A 115 -12.25 -3.58 7.27
N VAL A 116 -13.15 -4.36 7.86
CA VAL A 116 -13.28 -5.80 7.58
C VAL A 116 -14.49 -6.02 6.69
N LEU A 117 -14.27 -6.56 5.50
CA LEU A 117 -15.26 -6.73 4.44
C LEU A 117 -15.47 -8.21 4.10
N ASP A 118 -16.65 -8.55 3.61
CA ASP A 118 -16.89 -9.84 2.97
C ASP A 118 -16.19 -9.88 1.60
N VAL A 119 -15.38 -10.91 1.37
CA VAL A 119 -14.53 -11.01 0.16
C VAL A 119 -15.33 -11.21 -1.14
N LYS A 120 -16.60 -11.60 -1.08
CA LYS A 120 -17.42 -11.83 -2.29
C LYS A 120 -18.23 -10.61 -2.66
N THR A 121 -18.65 -9.84 -1.66
CA THR A 121 -19.62 -8.76 -1.83
C THR A 121 -19.06 -7.37 -1.52
N ALA A 122 -17.84 -7.29 -0.97
CA ALA A 122 -17.22 -6.08 -0.43
C ALA A 122 -18.05 -5.36 0.65
N LYS A 123 -19.06 -6.03 1.22
CA LYS A 123 -19.90 -5.49 2.28
C LYS A 123 -19.15 -5.45 3.61
N LYS A 124 -19.30 -4.37 4.35
CA LYS A 124 -18.77 -4.16 5.69
C LYS A 124 -19.32 -5.21 6.65
N LEU A 125 -18.39 -5.92 7.29
CA LEU A 125 -18.65 -6.87 8.36
C LEU A 125 -18.35 -6.24 9.72
N ALA A 126 -17.21 -5.56 9.84
CA ALA A 126 -16.78 -4.93 11.09
C ALA A 126 -15.76 -3.82 10.84
N GLN A 127 -15.44 -3.09 11.90
CA GLN A 127 -14.35 -2.12 11.95
C GLN A 127 -13.54 -2.39 13.21
N ILE A 128 -12.20 -2.33 13.09
CA ILE A 128 -11.27 -2.48 14.19
C ILE A 128 -10.46 -1.18 14.29
N ASP A 129 -10.59 -0.48 15.41
CA ASP A 129 -9.95 0.83 15.58
C ASP A 129 -8.48 0.66 16.00
N ILE A 130 -7.57 1.11 15.13
CA ILE A 130 -6.12 1.07 15.33
C ILE A 130 -5.53 2.36 14.76
N THR A 131 -5.11 3.25 15.66
CA THR A 131 -4.49 4.54 15.30
C THR A 131 -3.23 4.33 14.47
N ASN A 132 -3.09 5.06 13.36
CA ASN A 132 -1.95 5.00 12.45
C ASN A 132 -1.54 3.57 12.07
N CYS A 133 -2.51 2.68 11.83
CA CYS A 133 -2.26 1.35 11.28
C CYS A 133 -1.59 1.42 9.90
N ARG A 134 -0.70 0.47 9.62
CA ARG A 134 0.15 0.48 8.41
C ARG A 134 -0.09 -0.76 7.56
N TYR A 135 0.30 -1.92 8.03
CA TYR A 135 0.25 -3.17 7.26
C TYR A 135 -0.46 -4.28 8.01
N VAL A 136 -1.03 -5.24 7.28
CA VAL A 136 -1.69 -6.44 7.81
C VAL A 136 -1.04 -7.70 7.25
N THR A 137 -0.81 -8.69 8.12
CA THR A 137 -0.42 -10.05 7.72
C THR A 137 -1.14 -11.09 8.55
N PHE A 138 -1.09 -12.36 8.18
CA PHE A 138 -1.89 -13.43 8.80
C PHE A 138 -1.04 -14.65 9.14
N HIS A 139 -1.26 -15.22 10.32
CA HIS A 139 -0.74 -16.53 10.70
C HIS A 139 -1.83 -17.32 11.41
N LYS A 140 -2.11 -18.54 10.94
CA LYS A 140 -3.21 -19.36 11.49
C LYS A 140 -4.48 -18.49 11.58
N ASN A 141 -5.22 -18.56 12.68
CA ASN A 141 -6.45 -17.81 12.92
C ASN A 141 -6.24 -16.36 13.40
N LYS A 142 -5.05 -15.78 13.23
CA LYS A 142 -4.72 -14.43 13.69
C LYS A 142 -4.34 -13.50 12.55
N ALA A 143 -4.77 -12.24 12.67
CA ALA A 143 -4.28 -11.13 11.86
C ALA A 143 -3.37 -10.25 12.71
N TYR A 144 -2.27 -9.78 12.13
CA TYR A 144 -1.30 -8.90 12.78
C TYR A 144 -1.31 -7.58 12.05
N VAL A 145 -1.42 -6.48 12.79
CA VAL A 145 -1.45 -5.12 12.22
C VAL A 145 -0.38 -4.26 12.87
N SER A 146 0.56 -3.75 12.06
CA SER A 146 1.56 -2.79 12.52
C SER A 146 0.94 -1.41 12.65
N ALA A 147 1.38 -0.64 13.65
CA ALA A 147 0.88 0.71 13.88
C ALA A 147 1.93 1.63 14.51
N TYR A 148 1.92 2.88 14.06
CA TYR A 148 2.75 3.93 14.64
C TYR A 148 2.14 4.42 15.95
N LEU A 149 3.00 4.84 16.89
CA LEU A 149 2.59 5.56 18.09
C LEU A 149 3.21 6.96 18.12
N GLY A 150 2.47 7.91 18.69
CA GLY A 150 2.87 9.31 18.75
C GLY A 150 2.70 10.07 17.45
N LYS A 151 3.39 11.21 17.34
CA LYS A 151 3.32 12.10 16.18
C LYS A 151 4.23 11.58 15.06
N VAL A 152 3.66 11.40 13.87
CA VAL A 152 4.43 11.02 12.68
C VAL A 152 5.50 12.06 12.38
N GLY A 153 6.73 11.61 12.12
CA GLY A 153 7.89 12.45 11.84
C GLY A 153 8.54 13.12 13.05
N ASP A 154 8.05 12.86 14.27
CA ASP A 154 8.76 13.25 15.49
C ASP A 154 9.89 12.24 15.78
N PRO A 155 11.17 12.66 15.80
CA PRO A 155 12.26 11.76 16.12
C PRO A 155 12.13 11.15 17.53
N LYS A 156 11.43 11.82 18.43
CA LYS A 156 11.17 11.40 19.82
C LYS A 156 9.86 10.64 19.98
N ALA A 157 9.18 10.28 18.87
CA ALA A 157 8.01 9.43 18.92
C ALA A 157 8.33 8.13 19.66
N PRO A 158 7.39 7.60 20.47
CA PRO A 158 7.59 6.32 21.11
C PRO A 158 7.72 5.21 20.07
N ASN A 159 8.27 4.08 20.53
CA ASN A 159 8.22 2.81 19.81
C ASN A 159 6.79 2.48 19.35
N GLY A 160 6.66 1.86 18.18
CA GLY A 160 5.36 1.45 17.64
C GLY A 160 4.86 0.14 18.24
N ILE A 161 3.79 -0.39 17.67
CA ILE A 161 3.20 -1.66 18.10
C ILE A 161 2.87 -2.57 16.92
N VAL A 162 2.70 -3.86 17.24
CA VAL A 162 1.89 -4.80 16.46
C VAL A 162 0.69 -5.20 17.32
N ALA A 163 -0.51 -5.14 16.73
CA ALA A 163 -1.74 -5.65 17.32
C ALA A 163 -2.05 -7.04 16.75
N GLU A 164 -2.31 -8.01 17.62
CA GLU A 164 -2.82 -9.33 17.24
C GLU A 164 -4.34 -9.35 17.37
N ILE A 165 -5.00 -9.77 16.31
CA ILE A 165 -6.46 -9.78 16.15
C ILE A 165 -6.91 -11.22 15.91
N ASP A 166 -7.94 -11.65 16.62
CA ASP A 166 -8.61 -12.91 16.31
C ASP A 166 -9.51 -12.78 15.09
N THR A 167 -9.27 -13.60 14.06
CA THR A 167 -9.98 -13.50 12.77
C THR A 167 -11.44 -13.96 12.81
N THR A 168 -11.87 -14.59 13.92
CA THR A 168 -13.26 -15.03 14.12
C THR A 168 -14.07 -13.95 14.83
N SER A 169 -13.61 -13.52 16.00
CA SER A 169 -14.29 -12.51 16.84
C SER A 169 -14.01 -11.07 16.40
N LEU A 170 -12.96 -10.86 15.59
CA LEU A 170 -12.48 -9.56 15.12
C LEU A 170 -12.08 -8.60 16.25
N GLN A 171 -11.67 -9.17 17.39
CA GLN A 171 -11.19 -8.41 18.55
C GLN A 171 -9.66 -8.41 18.60
N ILE A 172 -9.09 -7.29 19.06
CA ILE A 172 -7.67 -7.22 19.41
C ILE A 172 -7.47 -7.99 20.73
N GLU A 173 -6.63 -9.02 20.71
CA GLU A 173 -6.35 -9.84 21.88
C GLU A 173 -5.08 -9.40 22.60
N ARG A 174 -4.03 -9.09 21.84
CA ARG A 174 -2.71 -8.72 22.37
C ARG A 174 -2.11 -7.57 21.57
N LYS A 175 -1.19 -6.84 22.21
CA LYS A 175 -0.33 -5.83 21.59
C LYS A 175 1.08 -6.02 22.09
N VAL A 176 2.05 -5.82 21.21
CA VAL A 176 3.48 -5.88 21.54
C VAL A 176 4.19 -4.66 20.98
N THR A 177 5.08 -4.09 21.79
CA THR A 177 5.91 -2.95 21.38
C THR A 177 7.05 -3.43 20.50
N VAL A 178 7.32 -2.70 19.41
CA VAL A 178 8.40 -2.98 18.44
C VAL A 178 9.25 -1.72 18.24
N GLY A 179 10.12 -1.69 17.22
CA GLY A 179 10.84 -0.46 16.89
C GLY A 179 9.91 0.69 16.49
N ARG A 180 10.51 1.87 16.29
CA ARG A 180 9.74 3.09 16.02
C ARG A 180 9.21 3.10 14.60
N GLN A 181 7.95 3.47 14.47
CA GLN A 181 7.22 3.59 13.20
C GLN A 181 7.36 2.31 12.32
N PRO A 182 6.77 1.18 12.79
CA PRO A 182 6.84 -0.11 12.12
C PRO A 182 6.01 -0.13 10.82
N GLU A 183 6.64 -0.57 9.74
CA GLU A 183 6.08 -0.68 8.39
C GLU A 183 5.64 -2.14 8.12
N GLU A 184 6.05 -2.71 6.99
CA GLU A 184 5.58 -4.03 6.54
C GLU A 184 6.14 -5.15 7.41
N MET A 185 5.41 -6.27 7.41
CA MET A 185 5.72 -7.44 8.21
C MET A 185 5.75 -8.71 7.35
N ALA A 186 6.61 -9.66 7.72
CA ALA A 186 6.65 -10.99 7.14
C ALA A 186 6.70 -12.06 8.24
N ILE A 187 6.08 -13.22 7.98
CA ILE A 187 6.05 -14.36 8.90
C ILE A 187 6.88 -15.48 8.29
N VAL A 188 7.77 -16.05 9.10
CA VAL A 188 8.51 -17.28 8.77
C VAL A 188 8.48 -18.21 9.98
N GLY A 189 7.87 -19.39 9.81
CA GLY A 189 7.61 -20.32 10.92
C GLY A 189 6.68 -19.71 11.96
N GLU A 190 7.12 -19.70 13.23
CA GLU A 190 6.39 -19.07 14.35
C GLU A 190 6.96 -17.70 14.74
N LYS A 191 7.72 -17.07 13.84
CA LYS A 191 8.27 -15.73 14.05
C LYS A 191 7.64 -14.71 13.10
N LEU A 192 7.41 -13.51 13.63
CA LEU A 192 6.97 -12.33 12.88
C LEU A 192 8.11 -11.30 12.85
N TYR A 193 8.44 -10.83 11.66
CA TYR A 193 9.49 -9.86 11.38
C TYR A 193 8.86 -8.55 10.91
N ILE A 194 9.39 -7.41 11.36
CA ILE A 194 8.78 -6.09 11.13
C ILE A 194 9.87 -5.08 10.77
N ALA A 195 9.75 -4.40 9.62
CA ALA A 195 10.60 -3.26 9.30
C ALA A 195 10.28 -2.09 10.24
N ASN A 196 11.30 -1.55 10.90
CA ASN A 196 11.16 -0.30 11.63
C ASN A 196 11.84 0.82 10.84
N SER A 197 11.06 1.79 10.38
CA SER A 197 11.54 2.87 9.50
C SER A 197 11.99 4.11 10.27
N GLY A 198 11.38 4.36 11.45
CA GLY A 198 11.42 5.67 12.09
C GLY A 198 10.58 6.72 11.36
N GLY A 199 9.91 6.30 10.28
CA GLY A 199 9.17 7.04 9.28
C GLY A 199 9.79 8.38 8.92
N TYR A 200 9.00 9.45 8.98
CA TYR A 200 9.34 10.74 8.37
C TYR A 200 10.21 11.63 9.27
N SER A 201 11.26 11.07 9.89
CA SER A 201 12.11 11.77 10.87
C SER A 201 13.60 11.90 10.47
N PRO A 202 13.94 12.48 9.30
CA PRO A 202 15.34 12.73 8.95
C PRO A 202 16.03 13.69 9.94
N PRO A 203 17.33 13.49 10.27
CA PRO A 203 18.18 12.37 9.86
C PRO A 203 18.04 11.13 10.76
N ASP A 204 17.24 11.23 11.81
CA ASP A 204 17.06 10.24 12.87
C ASP A 204 16.12 9.10 12.43
N TYR A 205 16.43 8.37 11.36
CA TYR A 205 15.66 7.19 10.95
C TYR A 205 15.89 6.01 11.90
N GLU A 206 14.92 5.09 11.97
CA GLU A 206 15.15 3.77 12.58
C GLU A 206 15.83 2.86 11.56
N ARG A 207 16.50 1.80 12.03
CA ARG A 207 17.36 0.97 11.18
C ARG A 207 17.25 -0.54 11.39
N THR A 208 16.23 -0.95 12.14
CA THR A 208 16.16 -2.30 12.69
C THR A 208 14.95 -3.08 12.18
N VAL A 209 15.09 -4.40 12.10
CA VAL A 209 13.97 -5.33 11.95
C VAL A 209 13.66 -5.94 13.31
N SER A 210 12.45 -5.74 13.84
CA SER A 210 11.99 -6.41 15.06
C SER A 210 11.65 -7.87 14.77
N VAL A 211 11.94 -8.77 15.72
CA VAL A 211 11.60 -10.20 15.65
C VAL A 211 10.71 -10.55 16.83
N ILE A 212 9.48 -11.01 16.56
CA ILE A 212 8.49 -11.42 17.57
C ILE A 212 8.33 -12.93 17.52
N ASP A 213 8.27 -13.58 18.68
CA ASP A 213 7.74 -14.94 18.81
C ASP A 213 6.22 -14.90 18.82
N LEU A 214 5.54 -15.60 17.92
CA LEU A 214 4.08 -15.55 17.80
C LEU A 214 3.35 -16.30 18.93
N THR A 215 4.01 -17.24 19.61
CA THR A 215 3.42 -18.02 20.70
C THR A 215 3.29 -17.16 21.94
N SER A 216 4.40 -16.62 22.45
CA SER A 216 4.41 -15.70 23.59
C SER A 216 3.92 -14.29 23.22
N PHE A 217 4.03 -13.92 21.95
CA PHE A 217 3.78 -12.58 21.40
C PHE A 217 4.61 -11.50 22.09
N THR A 218 5.92 -11.77 22.16
CA THR A 218 6.93 -10.88 22.73
C THR A 218 8.05 -10.62 21.73
N GLU A 219 8.57 -9.40 21.70
CA GLU A 219 9.77 -9.07 20.93
C GLU A 219 10.98 -9.80 21.51
N LEU A 220 11.62 -10.62 20.68
CA LEU A 220 12.81 -11.40 21.04
C LEU A 220 14.08 -10.56 20.93
N LYS A 221 14.22 -9.83 19.82
CA LYS A 221 15.38 -9.00 19.49
C LYS A 221 15.07 -8.08 18.31
N ARG A 222 16.07 -7.25 17.98
CA ARG A 222 16.11 -6.41 16.79
C ARG A 222 17.38 -6.71 15.99
N ILE A 223 17.23 -6.91 14.69
CA ILE A 223 18.33 -7.09 13.75
C ILE A 223 18.70 -5.70 13.24
N ASP A 224 19.95 -5.29 13.37
CA ASP A 224 20.44 -4.06 12.73
C ASP A 224 20.66 -4.30 11.24
N VAL A 225 20.07 -3.46 10.38
CA VAL A 225 20.09 -3.63 8.93
C VAL A 225 20.57 -2.37 8.22
N ALA A 226 19.66 -1.43 8.02
CA ALA A 226 19.89 -0.18 7.32
C ALA A 226 18.79 0.80 7.69
N ILE A 227 19.02 2.09 7.51
CA ILE A 227 18.04 3.11 7.85
C ILE A 227 16.76 3.00 6.99
N ASN A 228 15.63 3.47 7.53
CA ASN A 228 14.41 3.73 6.77
C ASN A 228 13.91 2.50 5.98
N LEU A 229 13.75 1.38 6.70
CA LEU A 229 13.25 0.12 6.15
C LEU A 229 11.76 0.24 5.81
N ASP A 230 11.29 -0.47 4.79
CA ASP A 230 9.87 -0.42 4.37
C ASP A 230 9.25 -1.80 4.18
N ARG A 231 9.71 -2.54 3.15
CA ARG A 231 9.06 -3.75 2.67
C ARG A 231 9.74 -4.99 3.18
N LEU A 232 8.95 -5.98 3.57
CA LEU A 232 9.39 -7.30 4.00
C LEU A 232 8.63 -8.37 3.22
N LYS A 233 9.33 -9.19 2.44
CA LYS A 233 8.75 -10.37 1.78
C LYS A 233 9.55 -11.60 2.14
N ALA A 234 8.87 -12.61 2.66
CA ALA A 234 9.46 -13.93 2.88
C ALA A 234 9.46 -14.72 1.58
N ASP A 235 10.52 -15.49 1.33
CA ASP A 235 10.48 -16.56 0.35
C ASP A 235 10.08 -17.90 0.99
N LYS A 236 10.01 -18.95 0.17
CA LYS A 236 9.71 -20.32 0.64
C LYS A 236 10.90 -21.05 1.26
N TYR A 237 12.10 -20.47 1.18
CA TYR A 237 13.36 -21.06 1.68
C TYR A 237 13.68 -20.61 3.11
N GLY A 238 12.91 -19.65 3.64
CA GLY A 238 13.07 -19.14 4.99
C GLY A 238 13.93 -17.89 5.05
N ASP A 239 14.16 -17.21 3.94
CA ASP A 239 14.80 -15.90 3.93
C ASP A 239 13.74 -14.77 3.85
N ILE A 240 14.12 -13.59 4.34
CA ILE A 240 13.31 -12.38 4.24
C ILE A 240 14.08 -11.32 3.46
N TYR A 241 13.41 -10.77 2.47
CA TYR A 241 13.89 -9.67 1.63
C TYR A 241 13.38 -8.34 2.20
N VAL A 242 14.31 -7.47 2.57
CA VAL A 242 14.06 -6.21 3.28
C VAL A 242 14.51 -5.04 2.44
N THR A 243 13.62 -4.09 2.14
CA THR A 243 13.99 -2.86 1.42
C THR A 243 14.36 -1.74 2.37
N SER A 244 15.37 -0.96 2.01
CA SER A 244 15.69 0.34 2.60
C SER A 244 15.45 1.44 1.57
N ARG A 245 14.80 2.52 2.01
CA ARG A 245 14.62 3.74 1.19
C ARG A 245 15.85 4.65 1.20
N GLY A 246 16.85 4.37 2.06
CA GLY A 246 17.99 5.25 2.27
C GLY A 246 17.61 6.56 2.98
N ASP A 247 18.40 7.61 2.75
CA ASP A 247 18.17 8.95 3.31
C ASP A 247 17.68 9.99 2.29
N TYR A 248 17.52 9.61 1.01
CA TYR A 248 17.20 10.49 -0.12
C TYR A 248 18.27 11.55 -0.48
N TYR A 249 19.45 11.48 0.15
CA TYR A 249 20.60 12.36 -0.07
C TYR A 249 21.84 11.57 -0.47
N THR A 250 22.47 10.89 0.49
CA THR A 250 23.80 10.27 0.35
C THR A 250 23.79 8.76 0.49
N ILE A 251 22.80 8.21 1.19
CA ILE A 251 22.60 6.77 1.39
C ILE A 251 21.52 6.32 0.41
N PRO A 252 21.87 5.53 -0.62
CA PRO A 252 20.91 5.09 -1.63
C PRO A 252 19.99 4.00 -1.09
N SER A 253 18.90 3.74 -1.83
CA SER A 253 18.05 2.58 -1.60
C SER A 253 18.82 1.28 -1.85
N LYS A 254 18.56 0.25 -1.03
CA LYS A 254 19.16 -1.08 -1.14
C LYS A 254 18.16 -2.18 -0.77
N LEU A 255 18.46 -3.40 -1.18
CA LEU A 255 17.75 -4.61 -0.77
C LEU A 255 18.67 -5.53 0.03
N PHE A 256 18.18 -6.03 1.16
CA PHE A 256 18.89 -6.92 2.07
C PHE A 256 18.18 -8.27 2.15
N VAL A 257 18.95 -9.34 2.36
CA VAL A 257 18.41 -10.67 2.63
C VAL A 257 18.81 -11.08 4.04
N ILE A 258 17.82 -11.42 4.86
CA ILE A 258 17.99 -11.93 6.21
C ILE A 258 17.68 -13.42 6.21
N ASP A 259 18.62 -14.23 6.69
CA ASP A 259 18.38 -15.63 7.02
C ASP A 259 17.66 -15.72 8.37
N THR A 260 16.46 -16.29 8.41
CA THR A 260 15.62 -16.36 9.62
C THR A 260 16.02 -17.45 10.61
N GLN A 261 16.88 -18.39 10.19
CA GLN A 261 17.43 -19.42 11.08
C GLN A 261 18.49 -18.80 12.00
N THR A 262 19.33 -17.94 11.43
CA THR A 262 20.38 -17.22 12.17
C THR A 262 19.95 -15.82 12.64
N ASP A 263 18.90 -15.26 12.03
CA ASP A 263 18.45 -13.87 12.16
C ASP A 263 19.58 -12.88 11.87
N THR A 264 20.32 -13.11 10.78
CA THR A 264 21.44 -12.26 10.35
C THR A 264 21.33 -11.90 8.87
N ILE A 265 21.93 -10.77 8.49
CA ILE A 265 22.03 -10.39 7.08
C ILE A 265 22.94 -11.39 6.38
N LYS A 266 22.36 -12.15 5.45
CA LYS A 266 23.08 -13.10 4.62
C LYS A 266 23.59 -12.46 3.33
N LYS A 267 22.86 -11.48 2.79
CA LYS A 267 23.22 -10.81 1.53
C LYS A 267 22.75 -9.36 1.46
N THR A 268 23.45 -8.56 0.66
CA THR A 268 23.05 -7.22 0.28
C THR A 268 23.13 -7.09 -1.24
N PHE A 269 22.08 -6.55 -1.84
CA PHE A 269 22.04 -6.15 -3.23
C PHE A 269 22.09 -4.63 -3.31
N ASP A 270 23.05 -4.11 -4.09
CA ASP A 270 23.14 -2.69 -4.43
C ASP A 270 22.13 -2.32 -5.53
N ILE A 271 20.85 -2.60 -5.27
CA ILE A 271 19.72 -2.27 -6.13
C ILE A 271 18.70 -1.46 -5.34
N ALA A 272 18.18 -0.40 -5.96
CA ALA A 272 17.06 0.33 -5.41
C ALA A 272 15.79 -0.53 -5.49
N ALA A 273 14.98 -0.50 -4.43
CA ALA A 273 13.76 -1.30 -4.33
C ALA A 273 12.69 -0.54 -3.54
N SER A 274 11.68 -0.03 -4.25
CA SER A 274 10.54 0.65 -3.61
C SER A 274 9.48 -0.35 -3.15
N ASN A 275 9.26 -1.39 -3.94
CA ASN A 275 8.40 -2.51 -3.58
C ASN A 275 8.81 -3.77 -4.35
N LEU A 276 8.39 -4.92 -3.84
CA LEU A 276 8.67 -6.21 -4.43
C LEU A 276 7.51 -7.19 -4.22
N TRP A 277 7.37 -8.11 -5.17
CA TRP A 277 6.50 -9.28 -5.06
C TRP A 277 7.33 -10.54 -5.31
N ILE A 278 7.22 -11.53 -4.43
CA ILE A 278 7.89 -12.83 -4.61
C ILE A 278 6.83 -13.85 -5.04
N ASP A 279 7.10 -14.53 -6.14
CA ASP A 279 6.30 -15.64 -6.63
C ASP A 279 7.24 -16.77 -7.09
N ASP A 280 7.03 -17.97 -6.54
CA ASP A 280 7.96 -19.11 -6.62
C ASP A 280 9.42 -18.73 -6.28
N ASP A 281 10.31 -18.85 -7.27
CA ASP A 281 11.74 -18.58 -7.14
C ASP A 281 12.13 -17.19 -7.65
N THR A 282 11.14 -16.32 -7.94
CA THR A 282 11.40 -15.00 -8.54
C THR A 282 10.86 -13.86 -7.70
N ALA A 283 11.72 -12.89 -7.38
CA ALA A 283 11.31 -11.59 -6.88
C ALA A 283 11.21 -10.60 -8.04
N TYR A 284 10.06 -9.93 -8.15
CA TYR A 284 9.76 -8.88 -9.12
C TYR A 284 9.81 -7.55 -8.40
N ILE A 285 10.67 -6.64 -8.87
CA ILE A 285 11.01 -5.42 -8.15
C ILE A 285 10.86 -4.23 -9.09
N TYR A 286 10.18 -3.19 -8.63
CA TYR A 286 10.33 -1.85 -9.20
C TYR A 286 10.93 -0.91 -8.17
N SER A 287 11.52 0.17 -8.67
CA SER A 287 11.91 1.30 -7.85
C SER A 287 11.50 2.62 -8.49
N THR A 288 11.07 3.54 -7.64
CA THR A 288 10.94 4.97 -7.89
C THR A 288 11.80 5.67 -6.84
N GLU A 289 13.10 5.80 -7.11
CA GLU A 289 14.06 6.35 -6.15
C GLU A 289 14.16 7.88 -6.27
N TRP A 290 13.71 8.60 -5.24
CA TRP A 290 13.82 10.06 -5.17
C TRP A 290 15.20 10.50 -4.66
N SER A 291 15.78 11.51 -5.30
CA SER A 291 17.00 12.18 -4.84
C SER A 291 16.76 13.68 -4.64
N TYR A 292 16.90 14.17 -3.41
CA TYR A 292 16.84 15.62 -3.13
C TYR A 292 17.95 16.41 -3.83
N PRO A 293 19.22 15.97 -3.86
CA PRO A 293 20.26 16.67 -4.60
C PRO A 293 19.97 16.81 -6.10
N GLN A 294 19.33 15.81 -6.71
CA GLN A 294 19.09 15.77 -8.15
C GLN A 294 17.68 16.24 -8.55
N GLN A 295 16.78 16.39 -7.57
CA GLN A 295 15.37 16.77 -7.77
C GLN A 295 14.64 15.90 -8.80
N LYS A 296 14.93 14.59 -8.80
CA LYS A 296 14.33 13.64 -9.74
C LYS A 296 14.10 12.27 -9.13
N ASN A 297 13.15 11.55 -9.71
CA ASN A 297 13.01 10.11 -9.53
C ASN A 297 13.89 9.36 -10.54
N THR A 298 14.52 8.28 -10.09
CA THR A 298 15.13 7.27 -10.95
C THR A 298 14.28 6.01 -10.92
N ILE A 299 13.75 5.60 -12.07
CA ILE A 299 12.88 4.43 -12.20
C ILE A 299 13.69 3.24 -12.67
N SER A 300 13.52 2.10 -12.02
CA SER A 300 14.12 0.84 -12.45
C SER A 300 13.21 -0.36 -12.23
N TYR A 301 13.44 -1.41 -13.01
CA TYR A 301 12.74 -2.69 -12.94
C TYR A 301 13.77 -3.80 -12.93
N THR A 302 13.74 -4.61 -11.88
CA THR A 302 14.74 -5.65 -11.61
C THR A 302 14.02 -6.94 -11.24
N MET A 303 14.62 -8.08 -11.57
CA MET A 303 14.18 -9.38 -11.08
C MET A 303 15.33 -10.10 -10.39
N LEU A 304 15.03 -10.83 -9.33
CA LEU A 304 15.98 -11.70 -8.65
C LEU A 304 15.48 -13.13 -8.69
N ASN A 305 16.41 -14.08 -8.80
CA ASN A 305 16.17 -15.45 -8.38
C ASN A 305 16.39 -15.51 -6.86
N VAL A 306 15.35 -15.85 -6.09
CA VAL A 306 15.44 -15.87 -4.62
C VAL A 306 16.07 -17.15 -4.07
N LYS A 307 16.12 -18.21 -4.86
CA LYS A 307 16.74 -19.48 -4.49
C LYS A 307 18.26 -19.41 -4.52
N ASP A 308 18.78 -18.83 -5.59
CA ASP A 308 20.23 -18.67 -5.84
C ASP A 308 20.73 -17.28 -5.41
N GLU A 309 19.79 -16.39 -5.07
CA GLU A 309 20.02 -15.01 -4.68
C GLU A 309 20.79 -14.21 -5.73
N THR A 310 20.44 -14.37 -7.01
CA THR A 310 21.14 -13.71 -8.11
C THR A 310 20.24 -12.73 -8.83
N VAL A 311 20.80 -11.60 -9.26
CA VAL A 311 20.12 -10.67 -10.18
C VAL A 311 19.93 -11.35 -11.52
N LEU A 312 18.69 -11.35 -12.03
CA LEU A 312 18.37 -11.86 -13.35
C LEU A 312 18.65 -10.79 -14.42
N SER A 313 19.12 -11.24 -15.59
CA SER A 313 19.33 -10.35 -16.74
C SER A 313 18.02 -9.98 -17.45
N SER A 314 16.95 -10.75 -17.21
CA SER A 314 15.61 -10.51 -17.74
C SER A 314 14.86 -9.44 -16.95
N LYS A 315 13.87 -8.83 -17.59
CA LYS A 315 12.90 -7.91 -16.97
C LYS A 315 11.49 -8.44 -17.18
N PHE A 316 10.55 -8.03 -16.34
CA PHE A 316 9.14 -8.34 -16.48
C PHE A 316 8.36 -7.33 -17.35
N ILE A 317 9.07 -6.34 -17.91
CA ILE A 317 8.56 -5.45 -18.97
C ILE A 317 9.62 -5.44 -20.07
N THR A 318 9.26 -5.93 -21.26
CA THR A 318 10.20 -6.21 -22.36
C THR A 318 9.83 -5.52 -23.66
N ASP A 319 8.59 -5.02 -23.78
CA ASP A 319 8.05 -4.39 -24.99
C ASP A 319 8.24 -2.87 -25.07
N GLY A 320 8.90 -2.27 -24.07
CA GLY A 320 9.14 -0.82 -24.00
C GLY A 320 8.02 -0.02 -23.33
N THR A 321 6.97 -0.67 -22.81
CA THR A 321 5.87 -0.01 -22.07
C THR A 321 6.35 0.63 -20.77
N ASP A 322 7.49 0.22 -20.22
CA ASP A 322 8.14 0.84 -19.05
C ASP A 322 8.32 2.36 -19.21
N LYS A 323 8.52 2.84 -20.45
CA LYS A 323 8.64 4.27 -20.77
C LYS A 323 7.34 5.07 -20.63
N LYS A 324 6.20 4.40 -20.52
CA LYS A 324 4.87 5.02 -20.35
C LYS A 324 4.46 5.11 -18.88
N ILE A 325 5.11 4.34 -18.00
CA ILE A 325 4.83 4.33 -16.57
C ILE A 325 5.57 5.52 -15.94
N VAL A 326 4.83 6.49 -15.42
CA VAL A 326 5.41 7.74 -14.90
C VAL A 326 5.95 7.55 -13.48
N VAL A 327 5.17 6.87 -12.63
CA VAL A 327 5.50 6.61 -11.23
C VAL A 327 5.00 5.22 -10.87
N PRO A 328 5.79 4.15 -11.04
CA PRO A 328 5.40 2.84 -10.56
C PRO A 328 5.23 2.90 -9.03
N TYR A 329 4.13 2.34 -8.53
CA TYR A 329 3.70 2.54 -7.13
C TYR A 329 3.13 1.29 -6.45
N GLY A 330 2.85 0.23 -7.20
CA GLY A 330 2.36 -1.05 -6.71
C GLY A 330 2.74 -2.17 -7.67
N ILE A 331 2.94 -3.37 -7.13
CA ILE A 331 3.28 -4.56 -7.91
C ILE A 331 2.62 -5.80 -7.33
N ALA A 332 2.12 -6.68 -8.19
CA ALA A 332 1.64 -8.00 -7.82
C ALA A 332 1.85 -8.99 -8.97
N VAL A 333 1.94 -10.29 -8.66
CA VAL A 333 2.09 -11.34 -9.67
C VAL A 333 0.99 -12.37 -9.49
N ASN A 334 0.26 -12.68 -10.56
CA ASN A 334 -0.67 -13.80 -10.57
C ASN A 334 0.13 -15.11 -10.47
N PRO A 335 -0.03 -15.90 -9.38
CA PRO A 335 0.82 -17.07 -9.15
C PRO A 335 0.56 -18.21 -10.15
N VAL A 336 -0.54 -18.16 -10.91
CA VAL A 336 -0.90 -19.18 -11.90
C VAL A 336 -0.46 -18.77 -13.29
N THR A 337 -0.90 -17.59 -13.77
CA THR A 337 -0.61 -17.15 -15.14
C THR A 337 0.79 -16.53 -15.28
N LYS A 338 1.38 -16.14 -14.16
CA LYS A 338 2.61 -15.31 -14.08
C LYS A 338 2.45 -13.94 -14.74
N ASP A 339 1.20 -13.47 -14.90
CA ASP A 339 0.94 -12.09 -15.28
C ASP A 339 1.42 -11.15 -14.16
N VAL A 340 2.09 -10.06 -14.53
CA VAL A 340 2.60 -9.06 -13.59
C VAL A 340 1.75 -7.81 -13.68
N PHE A 341 1.21 -7.39 -12.54
CA PHE A 341 0.45 -6.16 -12.39
C PHE A 341 1.36 -5.06 -11.87
N VAL A 342 1.32 -3.90 -12.51
CA VAL A 342 2.03 -2.70 -12.05
C VAL A 342 1.05 -1.54 -12.01
N THR A 343 1.05 -0.78 -10.92
CA THR A 343 0.25 0.43 -10.84
C THR A 343 1.12 1.66 -11.06
N ASP A 344 0.55 2.66 -11.73
CA ASP A 344 1.16 3.97 -11.96
C ASP A 344 0.36 5.03 -11.20
N ALA A 345 1.00 5.67 -10.22
CA ALA A 345 0.39 6.75 -9.45
C ALA A 345 0.34 8.09 -10.22
N GLY A 346 1.02 8.18 -11.37
CA GLY A 346 1.06 9.36 -12.22
C GLY A 346 1.69 10.57 -11.52
N ASN A 347 0.86 11.42 -10.92
CA ASN A 347 1.28 12.64 -10.25
C ASN A 347 0.93 12.67 -8.76
N TYR A 348 0.50 11.53 -8.19
CA TYR A 348 0.02 11.42 -6.80
C TYR A 348 -1.21 12.27 -6.47
N VAL A 349 -1.97 12.74 -7.47
CA VAL A 349 -3.14 13.62 -7.26
C VAL A 349 -4.38 13.13 -8.01
N ALA A 350 -4.19 12.66 -9.24
CA ALA A 350 -5.26 12.17 -10.09
C ALA A 350 -5.33 10.64 -10.09
N SER A 351 -6.36 10.14 -10.75
CA SER A 351 -6.54 8.70 -10.98
C SER A 351 -5.33 8.11 -11.69
N GLY A 352 -4.84 7.00 -11.15
CA GLY A 352 -3.70 6.27 -11.69
C GLY A 352 -4.10 5.28 -12.77
N THR A 353 -3.13 4.45 -13.17
CA THR A 353 -3.33 3.38 -14.17
C THR A 353 -2.90 2.04 -13.59
N LEU A 354 -3.68 0.99 -13.86
CA LEU A 354 -3.28 -0.40 -13.63
C LEU A 354 -2.84 -1.00 -14.97
N TYR A 355 -1.63 -1.55 -15.01
CA TYR A 355 -1.07 -2.29 -16.15
C TYR A 355 -1.02 -3.77 -15.83
N CYS A 356 -1.25 -4.61 -16.83
CA CYS A 356 -1.07 -6.06 -16.77
C CYS A 356 -0.14 -6.52 -17.88
N PHE A 357 0.97 -7.13 -17.50
CA PHE A 357 1.97 -7.70 -18.41
C PHE A 357 1.86 -9.22 -18.38
N ASP A 358 2.04 -9.86 -19.53
CA ASP A 358 2.15 -11.32 -19.59
C ASP A 358 3.48 -11.80 -18.99
N LYS A 359 3.62 -13.12 -18.83
CA LYS A 359 4.85 -13.74 -18.32
C LYS A 359 6.11 -13.48 -19.16
N ASN A 360 5.97 -13.00 -20.40
CA ASN A 360 7.08 -12.66 -21.29
C ASN A 360 7.41 -11.15 -21.22
N GLY A 361 6.65 -10.38 -20.45
CA GLY A 361 6.81 -8.95 -20.25
C GLY A 361 6.16 -8.07 -21.30
N HIS A 362 5.18 -8.59 -22.04
CA HIS A 362 4.39 -7.81 -23.00
C HIS A 362 3.08 -7.32 -22.37
N LEU A 363 2.70 -6.08 -22.65
CA LEU A 363 1.45 -5.49 -22.18
C LEU A 363 0.25 -6.27 -22.73
N LYS A 364 -0.60 -6.79 -21.83
CA LYS A 364 -1.88 -7.42 -22.17
C LYS A 364 -2.99 -6.38 -22.25
N TRP A 365 -3.08 -5.55 -21.22
CA TRP A 365 -4.08 -4.49 -21.09
C TRP A 365 -3.65 -3.47 -20.04
N GLN A 366 -4.28 -2.30 -20.09
CA GLN A 366 -4.19 -1.28 -19.06
C GLN A 366 -5.58 -0.66 -18.84
N VAL A 367 -5.85 -0.17 -17.65
CA VAL A 367 -7.11 0.48 -17.30
C VAL A 367 -6.90 1.61 -16.31
N GLN A 368 -7.76 2.63 -16.34
CA GLN A 368 -7.72 3.71 -15.37
C GLN A 368 -8.23 3.22 -14.01
N ALA A 369 -7.42 3.35 -12.96
CA ALA A 369 -7.77 2.95 -11.60
C ALA A 369 -8.31 4.14 -10.77
N GLY A 370 -8.44 3.99 -9.46
CA GLY A 370 -8.70 5.10 -8.54
C GLY A 370 -7.48 6.01 -8.35
N ASP A 371 -7.56 6.93 -7.38
CA ASP A 371 -6.49 7.88 -7.09
C ASP A 371 -5.37 7.17 -6.31
N ILE A 372 -4.15 7.16 -6.85
CA ILE A 372 -2.97 6.51 -6.23
C ILE A 372 -3.18 4.99 -5.98
N PRO A 373 -3.35 4.17 -7.04
CA PRO A 373 -3.46 2.71 -6.95
C PRO A 373 -2.16 2.08 -6.44
N ALA A 374 -2.21 1.19 -5.45
CA ALA A 374 -0.97 0.68 -4.83
C ALA A 374 -1.03 -0.78 -4.33
N HIS A 375 -2.11 -1.17 -3.65
CA HIS A 375 -2.11 -2.42 -2.87
C HIS A 375 -3.09 -3.44 -3.46
N VAL A 376 -2.69 -4.70 -3.50
CA VAL A 376 -3.41 -5.76 -4.22
C VAL A 376 -3.69 -6.95 -3.31
N ALA A 377 -4.89 -7.50 -3.40
CA ALA A 377 -5.23 -8.79 -2.80
C ALA A 377 -5.95 -9.70 -3.82
N PHE A 378 -5.41 -10.91 -4.03
CA PHE A 378 -6.00 -11.91 -4.92
C PHE A 378 -7.12 -12.70 -4.23
N VAL A 379 -8.17 -12.99 -5.01
CA VAL A 379 -9.30 -13.86 -4.61
C VAL A 379 -9.13 -15.22 -5.29
N TYR A 380 -8.98 -16.26 -4.49
CA TYR A 380 -8.80 -17.65 -4.94
C TYR A 380 -10.13 -18.42 -5.04
#